data_AF-U3K722-F1
#
_entry.id   AF-U3K722-F1
#
_cell.length_a   1.000
_cell.length_b   1.000
_cell.length_c   1.000
_cell.angle_alpha   90.00
_cell.angle_beta   90.00
_cell.angle_gamma   90.00
#
_symmetry.space_group_name_H-M   'P 1'
#
loop_
_entity.id
_entity.type
_entity.pdbx_description
1 polymer ?
#
loop_
_entity_poly.entity_id
_entity_poly.type
_entity_poly.pdbx_seq_one_letter_code
_entity_poly.pdbx_strand_id
1 'polypeptide(L)'
;MKTELMKKLFVFLQGKGRYGSEQEFLQHLKEMWFSLYSRGDGERDSSGFEHVFSGEVKKGKVSGFHNWIRFYLLEKQELVNYFSHNFNGPWDSYPDVLGLQFSWDGFYKEVGSAFIGSSPEFELGLYSLCFLARPGRACHLSLGGHQLSVQTFPWSGGGGGGGGGGGGGGGGGGGGGGGGGGGGGGGGGGGGGGGGGGGGGGGGGAASSPPPT
;
A
#
# COMPACT_ATOMS: atom_id res chain seq x y z
N MET A 1 20.03 -9.19 -11.83
CA MET A 1 19.47 -7.84 -11.55
C MET A 1 20.62 -6.83 -11.61
N LYS A 2 20.41 -5.59 -12.08
CA LYS A 2 21.52 -4.66 -12.36
C LYS A 2 21.71 -3.54 -11.32
N THR A 3 20.65 -3.09 -10.66
CA THR A 3 20.72 -1.95 -9.74
C THR A 3 21.32 -2.34 -8.39
N GLU A 4 22.03 -1.41 -7.75
CA GLU A 4 22.62 -1.63 -6.42
C GLU A 4 21.57 -1.94 -5.35
N LEU A 5 20.37 -1.36 -5.47
CA LEU A 5 19.25 -1.65 -4.57
C LEU A 5 18.85 -3.13 -4.63
N MET A 6 18.63 -3.67 -5.84
CA MET A 6 18.20 -5.07 -5.99
C MET A 6 19.31 -6.06 -5.61
N LYS A 7 20.58 -5.72 -5.86
CA LYS A 7 21.73 -6.50 -5.37
C LYS A 7 21.79 -6.52 -3.84
N LYS A 8 21.61 -5.37 -3.18
CA LYS A 8 21.56 -5.27 -1.72
C LYS A 8 20.42 -6.10 -1.14
N LEU A 9 19.24 -6.05 -1.75
CA LEU A 9 18.10 -6.89 -1.35
C LEU A 9 18.42 -8.38 -1.47
N PHE A 10 19.03 -8.81 -2.58
CA PHE A 10 19.46 -10.19 -2.77
C PHE A 10 20.46 -10.61 -1.69
N VAL A 11 21.53 -9.84 -1.46
CA VAL A 11 22.55 -10.14 -0.44
C VAL A 11 21.92 -10.24 0.94
N PHE A 12 20.99 -9.34 1.28
CA PHE A 12 20.25 -9.40 2.53
C PHE A 12 19.44 -10.70 2.66
N LEU A 13 18.67 -11.08 1.63
CA LEU A 13 17.84 -12.28 1.63
C LEU A 13 18.70 -13.57 1.63
N GLN A 14 19.82 -13.57 0.93
CA GLN A 14 20.80 -14.66 0.96
C GLN A 14 21.41 -14.82 2.36
N GLY A 15 21.80 -13.72 3.01
CA GLY A 15 22.26 -13.73 4.40
C GLY A 15 21.20 -14.21 5.41
N LYS A 16 19.92 -14.19 5.04
CA LYS A 16 18.80 -14.79 5.79
C LYS A 16 18.48 -16.24 5.38
N GLY A 17 19.30 -16.84 4.51
CA GLY A 17 19.12 -18.21 4.01
C GLY A 17 17.87 -18.37 3.13
N ARG A 18 17.34 -17.29 2.54
CA ARG A 18 16.11 -17.34 1.72
C ARG A 18 16.34 -17.78 0.28
N TYR A 19 17.55 -17.57 -0.24
CA TYR A 19 17.93 -17.94 -1.61
C TYR A 19 19.39 -18.37 -1.64
N GLY A 20 19.69 -19.41 -2.41
CA GLY A 20 21.05 -19.90 -2.63
C GLY A 20 21.79 -19.13 -3.72
N SER A 21 21.08 -18.56 -4.71
CA SER A 21 21.68 -17.86 -5.84
C SER A 21 20.86 -16.66 -6.33
N GLU A 22 21.50 -15.74 -7.06
CA GLU A 22 20.81 -14.59 -7.66
C GLU A 22 19.81 -15.05 -8.72
N GLN A 23 20.11 -16.13 -9.44
CA GLN A 23 19.26 -16.72 -10.46
C GLN A 23 17.96 -17.25 -9.85
N GLU A 24 18.04 -17.95 -8.72
CA GLU A 24 16.87 -18.43 -7.97
C GLU A 24 15.99 -17.27 -7.50
N PHE A 25 16.60 -16.23 -6.93
CA PHE A 25 15.86 -15.05 -6.50
C PHE A 25 15.21 -14.32 -7.68
N LEU A 26 15.91 -14.16 -8.80
CA LEU A 26 15.36 -13.55 -10.01
C LEU A 26 14.19 -14.37 -10.58
N GLN A 27 14.28 -15.69 -10.54
CA GLN A 27 13.20 -16.57 -10.99
C GLN A 27 11.96 -16.40 -10.11
N HIS A 28 12.14 -16.42 -8.79
CA HIS A 28 11.03 -16.20 -7.86
C HIS A 28 10.46 -14.77 -7.95
N LEU A 29 11.30 -13.75 -8.18
CA LEU A 29 10.82 -12.39 -8.47
C LEU A 29 9.91 -12.35 -9.70
N LYS A 30 10.30 -13.04 -10.78
CA LYS A 30 9.47 -13.10 -11.98
C LYS A 30 8.13 -13.76 -11.69
N GLU A 31 8.14 -14.84 -10.91
CA GLU A 31 6.92 -15.54 -10.53
C GLU A 31 6.01 -14.69 -9.65
N MET A 32 6.56 -14.00 -8.65
CA MET A 32 5.79 -13.12 -7.76
C MET A 32 5.08 -11.99 -8.52
N TRP A 33 5.77 -11.38 -9.49
CA TRP A 33 5.30 -10.16 -10.16
C TRP A 33 4.59 -10.38 -11.47
N PHE A 34 4.99 -11.38 -12.27
CA PHE A 34 4.53 -11.52 -13.66
C PHE A 34 3.77 -12.82 -13.93
N SER A 35 3.71 -13.76 -12.98
CA SER A 35 2.80 -14.91 -13.14
C SER A 35 1.36 -14.43 -13.06
N LEU A 36 0.57 -14.83 -14.06
CA LEU A 36 -0.88 -14.64 -14.05
C LEU A 36 -1.50 -15.57 -13.01
N TYR A 37 -2.32 -15.02 -12.12
CA TYR A 37 -3.18 -15.79 -11.23
C TYR A 37 -4.65 -15.61 -11.65
N SER A 38 -5.49 -16.63 -11.44
CA SER A 38 -6.93 -16.52 -11.69
C SER A 38 -7.63 -16.04 -10.42
N ARG A 39 -8.33 -14.90 -10.46
CA ARG A 39 -9.05 -14.34 -9.29
C ARG A 39 -10.56 -14.64 -9.26
N GLY A 40 -11.03 -15.61 -10.04
CA GLY A 40 -12.43 -16.03 -10.23
C GLY A 40 -12.56 -17.39 -10.95
N ASP A 41 -13.72 -17.69 -11.53
CA ASP A 41 -14.07 -18.98 -12.18
C ASP A 41 -13.31 -19.26 -13.50
N GLY A 42 -11.98 -19.30 -13.46
CA GLY A 42 -11.15 -19.87 -14.53
C GLY A 42 -10.37 -18.87 -15.40
N GLU A 43 -10.69 -17.58 -15.37
CA GLU A 43 -9.93 -16.57 -16.13
C GLU A 43 -8.68 -16.12 -15.35
N ARG A 44 -7.49 -16.26 -15.96
CA ARG A 44 -6.20 -15.77 -15.43
C ARG A 44 -5.97 -14.35 -15.92
N ASP A 45 -6.49 -13.37 -15.20
CA ASP A 45 -6.70 -12.00 -15.71
C ASP A 45 -5.81 -10.92 -15.08
N SER A 46 -4.96 -11.25 -14.10
CA SER A 46 -4.12 -10.25 -13.42
C SER A 46 -2.83 -10.83 -12.84
N SER A 47 -1.80 -9.98 -12.76
CA SER A 47 -0.50 -10.21 -12.14
C SER A 47 -0.19 -9.19 -11.04
N GLY A 48 0.79 -9.49 -10.18
CA GLY A 48 1.23 -8.56 -9.13
C GLY A 48 1.71 -7.22 -9.72
N PHE A 49 2.35 -7.28 -10.88
CA PHE A 49 2.81 -6.11 -11.61
C PHE A 49 1.64 -5.27 -12.13
N GLU A 50 0.64 -5.89 -12.76
CA GLU A 50 -0.54 -5.16 -13.23
C GLU A 50 -1.29 -4.50 -12.08
N HIS A 51 -1.49 -5.21 -10.98
CA HIS A 51 -2.15 -4.67 -9.80
C HIS A 51 -1.43 -3.41 -9.27
N VAL A 52 -0.11 -3.46 -9.08
CA VAL A 52 0.63 -2.37 -8.44
C VAL A 52 1.01 -1.26 -9.42
N PHE A 53 1.67 -1.62 -10.52
CA PHE A 53 2.34 -0.70 -11.44
C PHE A 53 1.49 -0.27 -12.63
N SER A 54 0.64 -1.14 -13.18
CA SER A 54 -0.22 -0.78 -14.32
C SER A 54 -1.52 -0.12 -13.86
N GLY A 55 -2.09 -0.63 -12.77
CA GLY A 55 -3.46 -0.41 -12.35
C GLY A 55 -4.40 -1.49 -12.88
N GLU A 56 -5.46 -1.78 -12.11
CA GLU A 56 -6.53 -2.69 -12.52
C GLU A 56 -7.88 -2.17 -12.01
N VAL A 57 -8.92 -2.36 -12.82
CA VAL A 57 -10.32 -2.18 -12.43
C VAL A 57 -10.93 -3.54 -12.19
N LYS A 58 -11.51 -3.75 -11.02
CA LYS A 58 -12.21 -4.98 -10.65
C LYS A 58 -13.60 -4.66 -10.13
N LYS A 59 -14.63 -5.28 -10.72
CA LYS A 59 -16.04 -5.09 -10.35
C LYS A 59 -16.43 -3.60 -10.27
N GLY A 60 -15.98 -2.82 -11.25
CA GLY A 60 -16.23 -1.37 -11.33
C GLY A 60 -15.54 -0.54 -10.23
N LYS A 61 -14.40 -1.02 -9.70
CA LYS A 61 -13.58 -0.29 -8.73
C LYS A 61 -12.12 -0.39 -9.09
N VAL A 62 -11.38 0.71 -8.94
CA VAL A 62 -9.91 0.69 -9.07
C VAL A 62 -9.31 -0.06 -7.88
N SER A 63 -8.94 -1.33 -8.10
CA SER A 63 -8.44 -2.25 -7.07
C SER A 63 -6.95 -2.02 -6.79
N GLY A 64 -6.18 -1.79 -7.86
CA GLY A 64 -4.74 -1.52 -7.80
C GLY A 64 -4.39 -0.05 -8.00
N PHE A 65 -3.36 0.20 -8.81
CA PHE A 65 -2.89 1.52 -9.26
C PHE A 65 -2.24 2.33 -8.13
N HIS A 66 -1.00 1.96 -7.78
CA HIS A 66 -0.25 2.55 -6.67
C HIS A 66 1.07 3.22 -7.10
N ASN A 67 1.45 3.11 -8.38
CA ASN A 67 2.70 3.66 -8.88
C ASN A 67 2.55 5.12 -9.38
N TRP A 68 3.36 6.01 -8.84
CA TRP A 68 3.29 7.45 -9.16
C TRP A 68 3.72 7.78 -10.60
N ILE A 69 4.63 7.01 -11.19
CA ILE A 69 5.05 7.22 -12.59
C ILE A 69 3.87 6.93 -13.52
N ARG A 70 3.17 5.81 -13.28
CA ARG A 70 1.93 5.48 -14.01
C ARG A 70 0.88 6.55 -13.82
N PHE A 71 0.71 7.05 -12.60
CA PHE A 71 -0.22 8.14 -12.29
C PHE A 71 0.11 9.39 -13.12
N TYR A 72 1.34 9.89 -13.01
CA TYR A 72 1.82 11.07 -13.74
C TYR A 72 1.63 10.93 -15.25
N LEU A 73 1.99 9.78 -15.83
CA LEU A 73 1.89 9.57 -17.27
C LEU A 73 0.43 9.57 -17.76
N LEU A 74 -0.50 9.02 -16.97
CA LEU A 74 -1.92 8.98 -17.32
C LEU A 74 -2.63 10.29 -17.05
N GLU A 75 -2.28 10.99 -15.96
CA GLU A 75 -2.80 12.33 -15.66
C GLU A 75 -2.39 13.32 -16.76
N LYS A 76 -1.13 13.26 -17.21
CA LYS A 76 -0.64 14.06 -18.34
C LYS A 76 -1.38 13.81 -19.66
N GLN A 77 -2.02 12.65 -19.79
CA GLN A 77 -2.85 12.28 -20.94
C GLN A 77 -4.34 12.53 -20.70
N GLU A 78 -4.72 13.16 -19.58
CA GLU A 78 -6.11 13.39 -19.18
C GLU A 78 -6.92 12.10 -18.98
N LEU A 79 -6.23 10.96 -18.79
CA LEU A 79 -6.84 9.65 -18.54
C LEU A 79 -7.06 9.38 -17.05
N VAL A 80 -6.36 10.11 -16.19
CA VAL A 80 -6.57 10.16 -14.74
C VAL A 80 -6.95 11.58 -14.36
N ASN A 81 -8.00 11.71 -13.55
CA ASN A 81 -8.40 12.98 -12.96
C ASN A 81 -8.12 12.96 -11.46
N TYR A 82 -7.18 13.79 -11.02
CA TYR A 82 -6.86 13.99 -9.62
C TYR A 82 -7.90 14.87 -8.93
N PHE A 83 -8.35 14.46 -7.75
CA PHE A 83 -9.30 15.24 -6.95
C PHE A 83 -8.65 15.87 -5.72
N SER A 84 -7.96 15.06 -4.91
CA SER A 84 -7.36 15.53 -3.66
C SER A 84 -6.36 14.52 -3.10
N HIS A 85 -5.69 14.90 -2.01
CA HIS A 85 -4.97 13.98 -1.16
C HIS A 85 -5.45 14.15 0.28
N ASN A 86 -5.62 13.04 1.01
CA ASN A 86 -6.07 13.03 2.40
C ASN A 86 -4.97 12.67 3.40
N PHE A 87 -3.78 12.36 2.88
CA PHE A 87 -2.60 12.07 3.66
C PHE A 87 -1.37 12.53 2.89
N ASN A 88 -0.57 13.37 3.54
CA ASN A 88 0.78 13.73 3.16
C ASN A 88 1.58 13.74 4.46
N GLY A 89 2.19 12.60 4.78
CA GLY A 89 2.83 12.35 6.06
C GLY A 89 3.91 13.36 6.45
N PRO A 90 4.58 13.17 7.60
CA PRO A 90 5.58 14.10 8.13
C PRO A 90 6.93 13.99 7.40
N TRP A 91 6.90 13.69 6.10
CA TRP A 91 8.08 13.39 5.30
C TRP A 91 8.95 14.65 5.17
N ASP A 92 10.15 14.58 5.71
CA ASP A 92 11.22 15.57 5.57
C ASP A 92 12.28 15.11 4.55
N SER A 93 12.06 13.93 3.97
CA SER A 93 12.96 13.27 3.02
C SER A 93 12.18 12.34 2.08
N TYR A 94 12.84 11.96 0.99
CA TYR A 94 12.26 11.12 -0.05
C TYR A 94 12.32 9.60 0.29
N PRO A 95 11.34 8.79 -0.17
CA PRO A 95 10.14 9.17 -0.92
C PRO A 95 8.99 9.61 -0.01
N ASP A 96 8.14 10.50 -0.52
CA ASP A 96 6.88 10.85 0.16
C ASP A 96 5.87 9.71 0.00
N VAL A 97 4.91 9.62 0.91
CA VAL A 97 3.75 8.75 0.78
C VAL A 97 2.49 9.58 0.83
N LEU A 98 1.71 9.53 -0.26
CA LEU A 98 0.43 10.22 -0.37
C LEU A 98 -0.73 9.25 -0.36
N GLY A 99 -1.82 9.62 0.32
CA GLY A 99 -3.14 9.03 0.12
C GLY A 99 -3.93 9.85 -0.88
N LEU A 100 -4.15 9.30 -2.08
CA LEU A 100 -4.71 10.02 -3.23
C LEU A 100 -6.19 9.68 -3.46
N GLN A 101 -6.95 10.70 -3.89
CA GLN A 101 -8.30 10.59 -4.46
C GLN A 101 -8.24 10.94 -5.95
N PHE A 102 -8.71 10.03 -6.79
CA PHE A 102 -8.71 10.22 -8.24
C PHE A 102 -9.77 9.35 -8.92
N SER A 103 -10.08 9.67 -10.18
CA SER A 103 -10.80 8.77 -11.08
C SER A 103 -9.91 8.30 -12.21
N TRP A 104 -10.07 7.05 -12.59
CA TRP A 104 -9.40 6.42 -13.72
C TRP A 104 -10.38 5.48 -14.42
N ASP A 105 -10.43 5.54 -15.75
CA ASP A 105 -11.29 4.67 -16.57
C ASP A 105 -12.79 4.75 -16.17
N GLY A 106 -13.25 5.94 -15.80
CA GLY A 106 -14.63 6.17 -15.34
C GLY A 106 -14.92 5.71 -13.90
N PHE A 107 -13.94 5.17 -13.18
CA PHE A 107 -14.12 4.68 -11.81
C PHE A 107 -13.40 5.55 -10.78
N TYR A 108 -14.13 5.94 -9.73
CA TYR A 108 -13.59 6.69 -8.61
C TYR A 108 -12.82 5.78 -7.64
N LYS A 109 -11.64 6.20 -7.22
CA LYS A 109 -10.86 5.60 -6.14
C LYS A 109 -10.83 6.56 -4.95
N GLU A 110 -11.51 6.19 -3.88
CA GLU A 110 -11.63 7.02 -2.67
C GLU A 110 -10.30 7.19 -1.93
N VAL A 111 -9.48 6.15 -1.87
CA VAL A 111 -8.13 6.24 -1.32
C VAL A 111 -7.22 5.27 -2.06
N GLY A 112 -6.13 5.78 -2.63
CA GLY A 112 -5.00 5.01 -3.13
C GLY A 112 -3.68 5.55 -2.61
N SER A 113 -2.94 4.75 -1.85
CA SER A 113 -1.61 5.15 -1.39
C SER A 113 -0.57 5.01 -2.51
N ALA A 114 0.33 5.98 -2.66
CA ALA A 114 1.46 5.90 -3.59
C ALA A 114 2.73 6.43 -2.93
N PHE A 115 3.87 5.79 -3.21
CA PHE A 115 5.18 6.39 -2.96
C PHE A 115 5.43 7.42 -4.06
N ILE A 116 5.66 8.68 -3.71
CA ILE A 116 5.89 9.74 -4.68
C ILE A 116 7.37 9.97 -4.84
N GLY A 117 7.78 10.00 -6.10
CA GLY A 117 9.14 10.21 -6.52
C GLY A 117 9.97 8.93 -6.57
N SER A 118 9.61 7.85 -5.85
CA SER A 118 10.32 6.56 -5.74
C SER A 118 10.79 6.00 -7.09
N SER A 119 11.94 5.31 -7.13
CA SER A 119 12.30 4.54 -8.32
C SER A 119 11.47 3.24 -8.43
N PRO A 120 11.19 2.71 -9.64
CA PRO A 120 10.46 1.47 -9.80
C PRO A 120 11.10 0.30 -9.04
N GLU A 121 12.43 0.21 -9.05
CA GLU A 121 13.16 -0.83 -8.32
C GLU A 121 13.08 -0.68 -6.80
N PHE A 122 12.90 0.53 -6.27
CA PHE A 122 12.64 0.74 -4.84
C PHE A 122 11.30 0.10 -4.44
N GLU A 123 10.23 0.44 -5.16
CA GLU A 123 8.90 -0.11 -4.89
C GLU A 123 8.88 -1.63 -5.09
N LEU A 124 9.43 -2.12 -6.22
CA LEU A 124 9.53 -3.55 -6.53
C LEU A 124 10.27 -4.30 -5.41
N GLY A 125 11.43 -3.78 -4.99
CA GLY A 125 12.24 -4.37 -3.93
C GLY A 125 11.57 -4.36 -2.57
N LEU A 126 10.96 -3.23 -2.18
CA LEU A 126 10.27 -3.07 -0.90
C LEU A 126 9.06 -4.01 -0.79
N TYR A 127 8.23 -4.04 -1.83
CA TYR A 127 7.06 -4.91 -1.87
C TYR A 127 7.46 -6.39 -1.90
N SER A 128 8.50 -6.78 -2.65
CA SER A 128 9.03 -8.15 -2.59
C SER A 128 9.56 -8.52 -1.22
N LEU A 129 10.30 -7.63 -0.55
CA LEU A 129 10.78 -7.85 0.80
C LEU A 129 9.61 -8.11 1.77
N CYS A 130 8.61 -7.25 1.75
CA CYS A 130 7.44 -7.38 2.62
C CYS A 130 6.61 -8.64 2.31
N PHE A 131 6.49 -9.00 1.03
CA PHE A 131 5.83 -10.25 0.63
C PHE A 131 6.53 -11.49 1.20
N LEU A 132 7.86 -11.54 1.08
CA LEU A 132 8.65 -12.67 1.56
C LEU A 132 8.76 -12.73 3.09
N ALA A 133 8.76 -11.56 3.75
CA ALA A 133 8.90 -11.47 5.19
C ALA A 133 7.56 -11.66 5.93
N ARG A 134 6.47 -11.09 5.40
CA ARG A 134 5.17 -10.93 6.08
C ARG A 134 3.99 -11.14 5.11
N PRO A 135 3.87 -12.31 4.46
CA PRO A 135 2.79 -12.57 3.51
C PRO A 135 1.42 -12.45 4.20
N GLY A 136 0.52 -11.66 3.61
CA GLY A 136 -0.85 -11.44 4.09
C GLY A 136 -0.95 -10.59 5.36
N ARG A 137 0.17 -10.08 5.88
CA ARG A 137 0.24 -9.34 7.15
C ARG A 137 0.87 -7.98 6.94
N ALA A 138 0.56 -7.05 7.84
CA ALA A 138 1.25 -5.76 7.88
C ALA A 138 2.76 -5.97 8.08
N CYS A 139 3.53 -5.37 7.18
CA CYS A 139 4.98 -5.25 7.20
C CYS A 139 5.31 -3.85 7.71
N HIS A 140 5.63 -3.74 9.00
CA HIS A 140 5.98 -2.48 9.63
C HIS A 140 7.44 -2.14 9.32
N LEU A 141 7.66 -0.92 8.85
CA LEU A 141 8.95 -0.43 8.35
C LEU A 141 9.19 0.99 8.86
N SER A 142 10.45 1.41 8.81
CA SER A 142 10.82 2.82 8.95
C SER A 142 11.55 3.27 7.69
N LEU A 143 11.08 4.37 7.08
CA LEU A 143 11.72 5.03 5.95
C LEU A 143 11.97 6.49 6.34
N GLY A 144 13.22 6.97 6.19
CA GLY A 144 13.58 8.33 6.60
C GLY A 144 13.33 8.63 8.09
N GLY A 145 13.32 7.61 8.97
CA GLY A 145 12.97 7.76 10.38
C GLY A 145 11.47 7.74 10.69
N HIS A 146 10.62 7.75 9.67
CA HIS A 146 9.17 7.74 9.81
C HIS A 146 8.60 6.32 9.70
N GLN A 147 7.60 6.00 10.52
CA GLN A 147 6.98 4.68 10.50
C GLN A 147 5.93 4.59 9.39
N LEU A 148 5.93 3.46 8.69
CA LEU A 148 4.88 3.11 7.74
C LEU A 148 4.60 1.61 7.78
N SER A 149 3.48 1.23 7.18
CA SER A 149 3.11 -0.17 7.00
C SER A 149 2.85 -0.44 5.54
N VAL A 150 3.35 -1.57 5.05
CA VAL A 150 3.03 -2.12 3.73
C VAL A 150 2.30 -3.43 3.94
N GLN A 151 1.24 -3.69 3.18
CA GLN A 151 0.57 -4.99 3.24
C GLN A 151 0.52 -5.64 1.87
N THR A 152 1.14 -6.81 1.77
CA THR A 152 1.14 -7.60 0.54
C THR A 152 0.28 -8.84 0.75
N PHE A 153 -0.51 -9.20 -0.26
CA PHE A 153 -1.42 -10.34 -0.21
C PHE A 153 -0.93 -11.46 -1.12
N PRO A 154 -0.73 -12.68 -0.58
CA PRO A 154 -0.50 -13.87 -1.40
C PRO A 154 -1.80 -14.27 -2.09
N TRP A 155 -1.66 -14.73 -3.34
CA TRP A 155 -2.74 -15.42 -4.01
C TRP A 155 -2.77 -16.90 -3.61
N SER A 156 -3.89 -17.36 -3.06
CA SER A 156 -4.18 -18.79 -2.87
C SER A 156 -5.42 -19.17 -3.68
N GLY A 157 -5.25 -19.48 -4.96
CA GLY A 157 -6.27 -20.18 -5.73
C GLY A 157 -6.28 -21.64 -5.30
N GLY A 158 -7.44 -22.17 -4.87
CA GLY A 158 -7.58 -23.54 -4.41
C GLY A 158 -7.19 -24.56 -5.48
N GLY A 159 -6.35 -25.53 -5.10
CA GLY A 159 -5.90 -26.64 -5.94
C GLY A 159 -4.47 -27.02 -5.59
N GLY A 160 -4.31 -28.11 -4.84
CA GLY A 160 -3.03 -28.54 -4.27
C GLY A 160 -1.90 -28.76 -5.29
N GLY A 161 -0.69 -28.41 -4.86
CA GLY A 161 0.56 -28.60 -5.60
C GLY A 161 1.46 -27.38 -5.41
N GLY A 162 2.48 -27.51 -4.57
CA GLY A 162 3.35 -26.39 -4.18
C GLY A 162 3.95 -25.62 -5.36
N GLY A 163 3.86 -24.30 -5.29
CA GLY A 163 4.51 -23.40 -6.24
C GLY A 163 3.99 -21.97 -6.12
N GLY A 164 4.83 -21.09 -5.57
CA GLY A 164 4.77 -19.61 -5.62
C GLY A 164 3.42 -18.94 -5.89
N GLY A 165 2.69 -18.59 -4.83
CA GLY A 165 1.56 -17.67 -4.95
C GLY A 165 2.06 -16.29 -5.39
N GLY A 166 1.46 -15.71 -6.44
CA GLY A 166 1.72 -14.34 -6.86
C GLY A 166 1.41 -13.35 -5.72
N GLY A 167 2.19 -12.27 -5.64
CA GLY A 167 2.07 -11.27 -4.59
C GLY A 167 1.53 -9.95 -5.13
N GLY A 168 0.40 -9.49 -4.59
CA GLY A 168 -0.07 -8.11 -4.80
C GLY A 168 0.25 -7.26 -3.58
N GLY A 169 1.07 -6.21 -3.74
CA GLY A 169 1.36 -5.25 -2.69
C GLY A 169 0.35 -4.11 -2.67
N GLY A 170 -0.45 -3.99 -1.62
CA GLY A 170 -1.22 -2.78 -1.34
C GLY A 170 -0.38 -1.85 -0.46
N GLY A 171 -0.22 -0.59 -0.89
CA GLY A 171 0.35 0.45 -0.03
C GLY A 171 -0.52 0.58 1.22
N GLY A 172 0.05 0.33 2.39
CA GLY A 172 -0.70 0.37 3.64
C GLY A 172 -1.12 1.81 3.95
N GLY A 173 -2.37 1.95 4.38
CA GLY A 173 -2.87 3.20 4.94
C GLY A 173 -2.04 3.59 6.17
N GLY A 174 -1.65 4.85 6.23
CA GLY A 174 -1.04 5.46 7.41
C GLY A 174 -2.02 5.34 8.58
N GLY A 175 -1.75 4.41 9.49
CA GLY A 175 -2.34 4.45 10.82
C GLY A 175 -1.79 5.68 11.53
N GLY A 176 -2.63 6.67 11.77
CA GLY A 176 -2.30 7.84 12.57
C GLY A 176 -1.80 7.41 13.95
N GLY A 177 -0.48 7.49 14.16
CA GLY A 177 0.14 7.39 15.47
C GLY A 177 -0.05 8.73 16.18
N GLY A 178 -1.06 8.83 17.04
CA GLY A 178 -1.20 9.93 17.97
C GLY A 178 0.07 10.07 18.81
N GLY A 179 0.65 11.27 18.81
CA GLY A 179 1.81 11.60 19.61
C GLY A 179 1.52 11.42 21.10
N GLY A 180 2.22 10.48 21.73
CA GLY A 180 2.30 10.38 23.19
C GLY A 180 3.22 11.48 23.71
N GLY A 181 2.62 12.58 24.16
CA GLY A 181 3.31 13.60 24.93
C GLY A 181 3.80 13.04 26.26
N GLY A 182 5.10 13.17 26.50
CA GLY A 182 5.68 12.96 27.82
C GLY A 182 5.22 14.05 28.77
N GLY A 183 4.67 13.65 29.92
CA GLY A 183 4.36 14.51 31.05
C GLY A 183 4.45 13.69 32.32
N GLY A 184 5.48 13.94 33.13
CA GLY A 184 5.70 13.25 34.39
C GLY A 184 4.74 13.69 35.49
N GLY A 185 4.80 12.97 36.62
CA GLY A 185 4.40 13.50 37.93
C GLY A 185 3.19 12.84 38.59
N GLY A 186 3.48 11.86 39.47
CA GLY A 186 3.01 11.84 40.85
C GLY A 186 1.50 11.77 41.18
N GLY A 187 1.10 10.61 41.71
CA GLY A 187 0.50 10.54 43.05
C GLY A 187 -1.02 10.69 43.22
N GLY A 188 -1.64 9.60 43.69
CA GLY A 188 -2.57 9.67 44.83
C GLY A 188 -4.08 9.66 44.55
N GLY A 189 -4.72 8.52 44.85
CA GLY A 189 -5.86 8.44 45.78
C GLY A 189 -7.29 8.67 45.26
N GLY A 190 -8.14 7.66 45.49
CA GLY A 190 -9.46 7.88 46.12
C GLY A 190 -10.72 7.87 45.22
N GLY A 191 -11.45 6.75 45.27
CA GLY A 191 -12.86 6.70 45.71
C GLY A 191 -13.98 7.31 44.85
N GLY A 192 -14.86 6.42 44.37
CA GLY A 192 -16.30 6.49 44.67
C GLY A 192 -17.25 7.27 43.74
N GLY A 193 -18.41 6.66 43.48
CA GLY A 193 -19.69 7.38 43.32
C GLY A 193 -20.25 7.45 41.90
N GLY A 194 -21.47 6.94 41.72
CA GLY A 194 -22.21 6.90 40.46
C GLY A 194 -22.99 8.16 40.09
N GLY A 195 -23.79 8.05 39.03
CA GLY A 195 -24.93 8.93 38.77
C GLY A 195 -24.98 9.58 37.38
N GLY A 196 -25.90 9.10 36.55
CA GLY A 196 -26.91 9.94 35.88
C GLY A 196 -26.54 10.91 34.75
N GLY A 197 -27.04 10.61 33.54
CA GLY A 197 -27.87 11.54 32.76
C GLY A 197 -27.20 12.56 31.81
N GLY A 198 -27.87 12.80 30.67
CA GLY A 198 -27.72 14.04 29.89
C GLY A 198 -27.28 13.84 28.44
N GLY A 199 -28.18 14.15 27.51
CA GLY A 199 -27.95 14.09 26.06
C GLY A 199 -27.37 15.36 25.42
N GLY A 200 -27.28 15.30 24.09
CA GLY A 200 -26.86 16.35 23.16
C GLY A 200 -26.23 15.66 21.95
N GLY A 201 -26.76 15.67 20.72
CA GLY A 201 -27.48 16.76 20.05
C GLY A 201 -26.45 17.58 19.27
N GLY A 202 -26.20 17.23 18.01
CA GLY A 202 -25.25 17.96 17.15
C GLY A 202 -25.37 17.50 15.70
N GLY A 203 -26.35 18.07 14.98
CA GLY A 203 -26.45 17.99 13.53
C GLY A 203 -25.70 19.14 12.84
N GLY A 204 -25.53 19.01 11.54
CA GLY A 204 -24.99 20.02 10.62
C GLY A 204 -23.91 19.41 9.72
N GLY A 205 -23.94 19.50 8.39
CA GLY A 205 -24.89 20.13 7.48
C GLY A 205 -24.54 19.64 6.07
N ALA A 206 -25.56 19.42 5.25
CA ALA A 206 -25.40 19.08 3.85
C ALA A 206 -24.89 20.31 3.08
N ALA A 207 -23.75 20.17 2.39
CA ALA A 207 -23.27 21.16 1.45
C ALA A 207 -23.85 20.86 0.07
N SER A 208 -24.66 21.79 -0.43
CA SER A 208 -25.26 21.84 -1.76
C SER A 208 -24.21 22.16 -2.83
N SER A 209 -24.12 21.34 -3.87
CA SER A 209 -23.31 21.58 -5.07
C SER A 209 -23.91 22.70 -5.94
N PRO A 210 -23.09 23.58 -6.54
CA PRO A 210 -23.55 24.48 -7.61
C PRO A 210 -23.63 23.76 -8.97
N PRO A 211 -24.51 24.21 -9.89
CA PRO A 211 -24.67 23.59 -11.21
C PRO A 211 -23.54 23.98 -12.19
N PRO A 212 -23.26 23.12 -13.20
CA PRO A 212 -22.16 23.33 -14.14
C PRO A 212 -22.50 24.36 -15.23
N THR A 213 -21.45 25.03 -15.73
CA THR A 213 -21.45 25.90 -16.93
C THR A 213 -21.31 25.09 -18.20
#